data_AF-A0A7Y8LUM8-F1
#
_entry.id   AF-A0A7Y8LUM8-F1
#
_cell.length_a   1.000
_cell.length_b   1.000
_cell.length_c   1.000
_cell.angle_alpha   90.00
_cell.angle_beta   90.00
_cell.angle_gamma   90.00
#
_symmetry.space_group_name_H-M   'P 1'
#
loop_
_entity.id
_entity.type
_entity.pdbx_description
1 polymer ?
#
loop_
_entity_poly.entity_id
_entity_poly.type
_entity_poly.pdbx_seq_one_letter_code
_entity_poly.pdbx_strand_id
1 'polypeptide(L)' 'MERLEDEAGVKIEQLEVWHNEANARMMREFDKGYCGGVPFFFNKKTGKWICGSADYERLKKWALEQ' A
#
# COMPACT_ATOMS: atom_id res chain seq x y z
N MET A 1 10.88 2.59 1.08
CA MET A 1 9.76 3.21 1.82
C MET A 1 10.28 4.35 2.67
N GLU A 2 11.33 4.13 3.46
CA GLU A 2 11.98 5.15 4.31
C GLU A 2 12.19 6.52 3.64
N ARG A 3 12.78 6.58 2.43
CA ARG A 3 12.96 7.84 1.69
C ARG A 3 11.63 8.57 1.41
N LEU A 4 10.58 7.83 1.08
CA LEU A 4 9.26 8.40 0.81
C LEU A 4 8.60 8.88 2.11
N GLU A 5 8.78 8.15 3.22
CA GLU A 5 8.27 8.55 4.53
C GLU A 5 8.92 9.84 5.03
N ASP A 6 10.23 9.97 4.84
CA ASP A 6 11.00 11.17 5.19
C ASP A 6 10.64 12.37 4.31
N GLU A 7 10.61 12.19 2.98
CA GLU A 7 10.27 13.26 2.03
C GLU A 7 8.82 13.73 2.13
N ALA A 8 7.87 12.80 2.29
CA ALA A 8 6.45 13.10 2.28
C ALA A 8 5.86 13.32 3.68
N GLY A 9 6.62 13.00 4.75
CA GLY A 9 6.12 13.04 6.12
C GLY A 9 4.98 12.06 6.38
N VAL A 10 4.87 11.02 5.57
CA VAL A 10 3.81 10.00 5.66
C VAL A 10 4.36 8.75 6.33
N LYS A 11 3.55 8.09 7.14
CA LYS A 11 3.91 6.81 7.75
C LYS A 11 3.38 5.67 6.88
N ILE A 12 4.26 4.81 6.37
CA ILE A 12 3.85 3.65 5.57
C ILE A 12 4.10 2.37 6.37
N GLU A 13 3.00 1.75 6.78
CA GLU A 13 3.05 0.48 7.49
C GLU A 13 3.15 -0.69 6.50
N GLN A 14 4.22 -1.45 6.60
CA GLN A 14 4.43 -2.66 5.80
C GLN A 14 3.93 -3.87 6.59
N LEU A 15 2.87 -4.49 6.09
CA LEU A 15 2.27 -5.67 6.70
C LEU A 15 2.61 -6.90 5.84
N GLU A 16 3.42 -7.79 6.40
CA GLU A 16 3.75 -9.09 5.81
C GLU A 16 2.51 -9.98 5.85
N VAL A 17 2.16 -10.65 4.74
CA VAL A 17 0.92 -11.44 4.59
C VAL A 17 1.15 -12.94 4.37
N TRP A 18 2.35 -13.38 3.97
CA TRP A 18 2.64 -14.79 3.71
C TRP A 18 2.65 -15.62 4.99
N HIS A 19 3.19 -15.10 6.09
CA HIS A 19 3.22 -15.79 7.38
C HIS A 19 2.23 -15.21 8.41
N ASN A 20 1.37 -14.28 8.00
CA ASN A 20 0.39 -13.65 8.89
C ASN A 20 -1.01 -13.65 8.26
N GLU A 21 -1.82 -14.61 8.70
CA GLU A 21 -3.18 -14.79 8.21
C GLU A 21 -4.09 -13.58 8.49
N ALA A 22 -3.91 -12.89 9.63
CA ALA A 22 -4.70 -11.71 9.96
C ALA A 22 -4.42 -10.56 8.98
N ASN A 23 -3.15 -10.33 8.63
CA ASN A 23 -2.78 -9.35 7.61
C ASN A 23 -3.28 -9.77 6.23
N ALA A 24 -3.19 -11.07 5.88
CA ALA A 24 -3.72 -11.58 4.62
C ALA A 24 -5.24 -11.43 4.50
N ARG A 25 -5.99 -11.57 5.60
CA ARG A 25 -7.43 -11.30 5.64
C ARG A 25 -7.71 -9.82 5.44
N MET A 26 -7.02 -8.95 6.18
CA MET A 26 -7.14 -7.50 6.05
C MET A 26 -6.84 -7.03 4.61
N MET A 27 -5.77 -7.55 4.01
CA MET A 27 -5.39 -7.28 2.63
C MET A 27 -6.50 -7.68 1.66
N ARG A 28 -7.11 -8.87 1.82
CA ARG A 28 -8.26 -9.30 1.01
C ARG A 28 -9.49 -8.42 1.17
N GLU A 29 -9.76 -7.92 2.38
CA GLU A 29 -10.87 -6.99 2.64
C GLU A 29 -10.70 -5.64 1.92
N PHE A 30 -9.46 -5.14 1.83
CA PHE A 30 -9.15 -3.91 1.09
C PHE A 30 -9.02 -4.14 -0.42
N ASP A 31 -8.44 -5.28 -0.82
CA ASP A 31 -8.24 -5.62 -2.22
C ASP A 31 -9.55 -5.84 -2.94
N LYS A 32 -10.58 -6.45 -2.33
CA LYS A 32 -11.89 -6.66 -2.98
C LYS A 32 -11.83 -7.23 -4.42
N GLY A 33 -10.73 -7.89 -4.80
CA GLY A 33 -10.47 -8.35 -6.17
C GLY A 33 -9.81 -7.35 -7.12
N TYR A 34 -9.24 -6.25 -6.64
CA TYR A 34 -8.54 -5.26 -7.46
C TYR A 34 -7.22 -5.78 -8.03
N CYS A 35 -6.42 -6.46 -7.20
CA CYS A 35 -5.07 -6.89 -7.50
C CYS A 35 -4.86 -8.39 -7.25
N GLY A 36 -5.45 -8.93 -6.18
CA GLY A 36 -5.39 -10.37 -5.85
C GLY A 36 -4.01 -10.89 -5.44
N GLY A 37 -3.02 -10.01 -5.26
CA GLY A 37 -1.64 -10.40 -4.98
C GLY A 37 -0.79 -9.27 -4.40
N VAL A 38 0.43 -9.61 -4.01
CA VAL A 38 1.44 -8.64 -3.56
C VAL A 38 2.47 -8.40 -4.67
N PRO A 39 3.07 -7.20 -4.77
CA PRO A 39 2.92 -6.02 -3.88
C PRO A 39 1.57 -5.30 -4.02
N PHE A 40 0.96 -4.94 -2.89
CA PHE A 40 -0.30 -4.20 -2.81
C PHE A 40 -0.15 -3.01 -1.86
N PHE A 41 -0.41 -1.80 -2.35
CA PHE A 41 -0.40 -0.58 -1.53
C PHE A 41 -1.80 0.01 -1.50
N PHE A 42 -2.32 0.32 -0.31
CA PHE A 42 -3.65 0.90 -0.13
C PHE A 42 -3.62 2.11 0.80
N ASN A 43 -4.07 3.26 0.30
CA ASN A 43 -4.12 4.50 1.07
C ASN A 43 -5.49 4.58 1.75
N LYS A 44 -5.52 4.40 3.06
CA LYS A 44 -6.77 4.43 3.85
C LYS A 44 -7.45 5.80 3.88
N LYS A 45 -6.72 6.90 3.60
CA LYS A 45 -7.28 8.26 3.57
C LYS A 45 -8.07 8.52 2.29
N THR A 46 -7.46 8.21 1.14
CA THR A 46 -8.04 8.52 -0.18
C THR A 46 -8.77 7.34 -0.82
N GLY A 47 -8.59 6.14 -0.27
CA GLY A 47 -9.12 4.90 -0.84
C GLY A 47 -8.41 4.44 -2.11
N LYS A 48 -7.27 5.06 -2.49
CA LYS A 48 -6.52 4.67 -3.67
C LYS A 48 -5.61 3.47 -3.41
N TRP A 49 -5.48 2.63 -4.44
CA TRP A 49 -4.62 1.46 -4.40
C TRP A 49 -3.61 1.45 -5.54
N ILE A 50 -2.51 0.74 -5.32
CA ILE A 50 -1.52 0.40 -6.34
C ILE A 50 -1.33 -1.11 -6.31
N CYS A 51 -1.44 -1.71 -7.48
CA CYS A 51 -1.21 -3.12 -7.73
C CYS A 51 0.13 -3.32 -8.44
N GLY A 52 0.94 -4.25 -7.94
CA GLY A 52 2.20 -4.63 -8.57
C GLY A 52 3.34 -3.63 -8.36
N SER A 53 4.34 -3.71 -9.24
CA SER A 53 5.46 -2.78 -9.26
C SER A 53 5.01 -1.42 -9.76
N ALA A 54 5.27 -0.36 -8.98
CA ALA A 54 5.01 1.02 -9.38
C ALA A 54 6.27 1.87 -9.27
N ASP A 55 6.39 2.82 -10.19
CA ASP A 55 7.48 3.79 -10.18
C ASP A 55 7.44 4.67 -8.92
N TYR A 56 8.61 5.18 -8.53
CA TYR A 56 8.76 6.05 -7.37
C TYR A 56 7.82 7.25 -7.41
N GLU A 57 7.70 7.89 -8.56
CA GLU A 57 6.80 9.03 -8.77
C GLU A 57 5.33 8.68 -8.51
N ARG A 58 4.92 7.47 -8.91
CA ARG A 58 3.55 6.98 -8.72
C ARG A 58 3.30 6.64 -7.25
N LEU A 59 4.26 5.99 -6.59
CA LEU A 59 4.20 5.74 -5.15
C LEU A 59 4.16 7.05 -4.35
N LYS A 60 4.97 8.04 -4.75
CA LYS A 60 5.00 9.36 -4.12
C LYS A 60 3.68 10.09 -4.24
N LYS A 61 3.07 10.11 -5.44
CA LYS A 61 1.73 10.68 -5.64
C LYS A 61 0.68 9.96 -4.81
N TRP A 62 0.67 8.64 -4.81
CA TRP A 62 -0.29 7.84 -4.03
C TRP A 62 -0.17 8.11 -2.52
N ALA A 63 1.04 8.30 -2.01
CA ALA A 63 1.27 8.57 -0.59
C ALA A 63 0.94 10.03 -0.21
N LEU A 64 1.24 10.98 -1.09
CA LEU A 64 0.98 12.41 -0.88
C LEU A 64 -0.46 12.83 -1.13
N GLU A 65 -1.24 12.03 -1.85
CA GLU A 65 -2.67 12.30 -2.02
C GLU A 65 -3.39 12.39 -0.66
N GLN A 66 -3.98 13.55 -0.39
CA GLN A 66 -4.80 13.88 0.79
C GLN A 66 -6.25 14.07 0.37
#